data_AF-A0AA96QSG4-F1
#
_entry.id   AF-A0AA96QSG4-F1
#
_cell.length_a   1.000
_cell.length_b   1.000
_cell.length_c   1.000
_cell.angle_alpha   90.00
_cell.angle_beta   90.00
_cell.angle_gamma   90.00
#
_symmetry.space_group_name_H-M   'P 1'
#
loop_
_entity.id
_entity.type
_entity.pdbx_description
1 polymer ?
#
loop_
_entity_poly.entity_id
_entity_poly.type
_entity_poly.pdbx_seq_one_letter_code
_entity_poly.pdbx_strand_id
1 'polypeptide(L)'
;MSADAVAFSMALATTGYMMPLTMGVQLLSGILLLANRFVPLALVVLAPVVVNIFAFHLFLEPSGLPIAIAVAALELGLAWTHRAAFRPVLRATV
;
A
#
# COMPACT_ATOMS: atom_id res chain seq x y z
N MET A 1 -3.33 -18.03 9.20
CA MET A 1 -4.43 -17.07 9.42
C MET A 1 -5.02 -17.28 10.80
N SER A 2 -4.74 -16.34 11.70
CA SER A 2 -5.43 -16.25 13.00
C SER A 2 -6.95 -16.06 12.80
N ALA A 3 -7.75 -16.34 13.84
CA ALA A 3 -9.20 -16.14 13.78
C ALA A 3 -9.56 -14.67 13.46
N ASP A 4 -8.83 -13.73 14.05
CA ASP A 4 -9.01 -12.30 13.82
C ASP A 4 -8.63 -11.89 12.39
N ALA A 5 -7.57 -12.48 11.82
CA ALA A 5 -7.22 -12.28 10.40
C ALA A 5 -8.36 -12.73 9.48
N VAL A 6 -8.94 -13.90 9.74
CA VAL A 6 -10.07 -14.42 8.96
C VAL A 6 -11.29 -13.52 9.10
N ALA A 7 -11.63 -13.11 10.33
CA ALA A 7 -12.77 -12.23 10.59
C ALA A 7 -12.63 -10.89 9.86
N PHE A 8 -11.43 -10.28 9.91
CA PHE A 8 -11.12 -9.05 9.19
C PHE A 8 -11.24 -9.23 7.67
N SER A 9 -10.58 -10.24 7.09
CA SER A 9 -10.64 -10.50 5.64
C SER A 9 -12.07 -10.76 5.16
N MET A 10 -12.87 -11.51 5.93
CA MET A 10 -14.27 -11.75 5.63
C MET A 10 -15.09 -10.46 5.69
N ALA A 11 -14.90 -9.60 6.69
CA ALA A 11 -15.59 -8.32 6.78
C ALA A 11 -15.28 -7.42 5.57
N LEU A 12 -14.01 -7.36 5.13
CA LEU A 12 -13.65 -6.58 3.94
C LEU A 12 -14.29 -7.13 2.65
N ALA A 13 -14.46 -8.45 2.56
CA ALA A 13 -15.07 -9.10 1.42
C ALA A 13 -16.60 -8.93 1.41
N THR A 14 -17.27 -9.18 2.53
CA THR A 14 -18.74 -9.16 2.62
C THR A 14 -19.35 -7.77 2.60
N THR A 15 -18.61 -6.75 3.03
CA THR A 15 -19.03 -5.33 2.92
C THR A 15 -19.03 -4.82 1.47
N GLY A 16 -18.42 -5.55 0.54
CA GLY A 16 -18.58 -5.35 -0.90
C GLY A 16 -17.83 -4.17 -1.52
N TYR A 17 -17.18 -3.30 -0.73
CA TYR A 17 -16.45 -2.14 -1.27
C TYR A 17 -14.94 -2.19 -1.01
N MET A 18 -14.50 -2.64 0.18
CA MET A 18 -13.10 -2.47 0.57
C MET A 18 -12.16 -3.42 -0.18
N MET A 19 -12.53 -4.69 -0.33
CA MET A 19 -11.74 -5.63 -1.13
C MET A 19 -11.59 -5.18 -2.59
N PRO A 20 -12.66 -4.83 -3.33
CA PRO A 20 -12.53 -4.28 -4.67
C PRO A 20 -11.73 -2.98 -4.74
N LEU A 21 -11.91 -2.07 -3.78
CA LEU A 21 -11.20 -0.79 -3.73
C LEU A 21 -9.69 -0.99 -3.59
N THR A 22 -9.27 -1.79 -2.61
CA THR A 22 -7.85 -2.08 -2.35
C THR A 22 -7.19 -2.83 -3.50
N MET A 23 -7.90 -3.78 -4.13
CA MET A 23 -7.42 -4.48 -5.32
C MET A 23 -7.32 -3.53 -6.53
N GLY A 24 -8.32 -2.67 -6.73
CA GLY A 24 -8.32 -1.69 -7.83
C GLY A 24 -7.18 -0.68 -7.70
N VAL A 25 -6.95 -0.16 -6.49
CA VAL A 25 -5.82 0.74 -6.19
C VAL A 25 -4.48 0.05 -6.45
N GLN A 26 -4.30 -1.19 -5.98
CA GLN A 26 -3.07 -1.96 -6.22
C GLN A 26 -2.83 -2.22 -7.70
N LEU A 27 -3.85 -2.66 -8.43
CA LEU A 27 -3.75 -2.95 -9.85
C LEU A 27 -3.41 -1.69 -10.65
N LEU A 28 -4.14 -0.60 -10.40
CA LEU A 28 -3.90 0.68 -11.08
C LEU A 28 -2.49 1.21 -10.78
N SER A 29 -2.10 1.23 -9.50
CA SER A 29 -0.77 1.72 -9.11
C SER A 29 0.34 0.84 -9.67
N GLY A 30 0.16 -0.49 -9.65
CA GLY A 30 1.08 -1.44 -10.26
C GLY A 30 1.26 -1.21 -11.75
N ILE A 31 0.17 -1.01 -12.51
CA ILE A 31 0.23 -0.69 -13.94
C ILE A 31 0.99 0.62 -14.17
N LEU A 32 0.69 1.67 -13.40
CA LEU A 32 1.36 2.97 -13.51
C LEU A 32 2.86 2.88 -13.23
N LEU A 33 3.25 2.14 -12.18
CA LEU A 33 4.65 1.92 -11.82
C LEU A 33 5.39 1.12 -12.90
N LEU A 34 4.79 0.04 -13.40
CA LEU A 34 5.38 -0.79 -14.47
C LEU A 34 5.50 -0.04 -15.80
N ALA A 35 4.54 0.84 -16.11
CA ALA A 35 4.59 1.72 -17.27
C ALA A 35 5.52 2.94 -17.08
N ASN A 36 6.16 3.07 -15.91
CA ASN A 36 6.95 4.24 -15.52
C ASN A 36 6.21 5.57 -15.74
N ARG A 37 4.89 5.58 -15.48
CA ARG A 37 4.00 6.70 -15.77
C ARG A 37 3.30 7.14 -14.49
N PHE A 38 3.29 8.46 -14.24
CA PHE A 38 2.70 9.05 -13.03
C PHE A 38 3.25 8.44 -11.73
N VAL A 39 4.53 8.07 -11.69
CA VAL A 39 5.15 7.35 -10.57
C VAL A 39 4.90 8.01 -9.20
N PRO A 40 5.11 9.33 -9.01
CA PRO A 40 4.84 9.95 -7.71
C PRO A 40 3.37 9.85 -7.28
N LEU A 41 2.43 9.94 -8.23
CA LEU A 41 0.99 9.79 -7.96
C LEU A 41 0.67 8.34 -7.58
N ALA A 42 1.20 7.36 -8.33
CA ALA A 42 1.00 5.95 -8.06
C ALA A 42 1.51 5.58 -6.66
N LEU A 43 2.68 6.08 -6.26
CA LEU A 43 3.23 5.87 -4.91
C LEU A 43 2.35 6.47 -3.81
N VAL A 44 1.83 7.69 -4.01
CA VAL A 44 0.95 8.34 -3.02
C VAL A 44 -0.38 7.58 -2.85
N VAL A 45 -0.94 7.12 -3.97
CA VAL A 45 -2.21 6.39 -3.97
C VAL A 45 -2.05 4.98 -3.40
N LEU A 46 -0.89 4.35 -3.62
CA LEU A 46 -0.57 3.01 -3.11
C LEU A 46 -0.21 3.00 -1.61
N ALA A 47 0.40 4.07 -1.10
CA ALA A 47 0.90 4.17 0.28
C ALA A 47 -0.08 3.72 1.37
N PRO A 48 -1.35 4.18 1.42
CA PRO A 48 -2.28 3.73 2.46
C PRO A 48 -2.60 2.23 2.38
N VAL A 49 -2.57 1.64 1.19
CA VAL A 49 -2.78 0.19 1.01
C VAL A 49 -1.58 -0.58 1.53
N VAL A 50 -0.36 -0.14 1.23
CA VAL A 50 0.86 -0.82 1.72
C VAL A 50 0.98 -0.69 3.24
N VAL A 51 0.63 0.46 3.82
CA VAL A 51 0.54 0.61 5.28
C VAL A 51 -0.46 -0.39 5.87
N ASN A 52 -1.62 -0.59 5.24
CA ASN A 52 -2.60 -1.58 5.68
C ASN A 52 -2.07 -3.02 5.55
N ILE A 53 -1.44 -3.38 4.42
CA ILE A 53 -0.81 -4.70 4.22
C ILE A 53 0.23 -4.96 5.31
N PHE A 54 1.11 -3.99 5.59
CA PHE A 54 2.12 -4.11 6.62
C PHE A 54 1.50 -4.27 8.01
N ALA A 55 0.51 -3.45 8.38
CA ALA A 55 -0.17 -3.55 9.67
C ALA A 55 -0.93 -4.88 9.82
N PHE A 56 -1.63 -5.34 8.78
CA PHE A 56 -2.33 -6.61 8.77
C PHE A 56 -1.36 -7.78 9.04
N HIS A 57 -0.21 -7.81 8.37
CA HIS A 57 0.78 -8.85 8.61
C HIS A 57 1.51 -8.69 9.94
N LEU A 58 1.73 -7.47 10.41
CA LEU A 58 2.35 -7.23 11.71
C LEU A 58 1.48 -7.72 12.87
N PHE A 59 0.16 -7.50 12.81
CA PHE A 59 -0.75 -7.75 13.92
C PHE A 59 -1.58 -9.03 13.78
N LEU A 60 -2.01 -9.39 12.57
CA LEU A 60 -3.00 -10.46 12.36
C LEU A 60 -2.43 -11.70 11.67
N GLU A 61 -1.46 -11.55 10.75
CA GLU A 61 -0.85 -12.69 10.04
C GLU A 61 0.69 -12.56 9.88
N PRO A 62 1.48 -12.78 10.95
CA PRO A 62 2.94 -12.62 10.95
C PRO A 62 3.69 -13.53 9.97
N SER A 63 3.09 -14.64 9.55
CA SER A 63 3.65 -15.54 8.53
C SER A 63 3.92 -14.81 7.20
N GLY A 64 3.14 -13.78 6.87
CA GLY A 64 3.32 -12.93 5.69
C GLY A 64 4.13 -11.66 5.94
N LEU A 65 4.68 -11.46 7.15
CA LEU A 65 5.46 -10.27 7.46
C LEU A 65 6.70 -10.09 6.54
N PRO A 66 7.45 -11.14 6.14
CA PRO A 66 8.58 -10.97 5.23
C PRO A 66 8.21 -10.32 3.89
N ILE A 67 7.09 -10.73 3.28
CA ILE A 67 6.63 -10.13 2.02
C ILE A 67 6.10 -8.72 2.24
N ALA A 68 5.41 -8.46 3.36
CA ALA A 68 4.93 -7.13 3.71
C ALA A 68 6.08 -6.13 3.90
N ILE A 69 7.16 -6.55 4.56
CA ILE A 69 8.40 -5.76 4.70
C ILE A 69 9.00 -5.48 3.33
N ALA A 70 9.09 -6.49 2.46
CA ALA A 70 9.65 -6.31 1.12
C ALA A 70 8.84 -5.30 0.28
N VAL A 71 7.51 -5.38 0.30
CA VAL A 71 6.63 -4.43 -0.41
C VAL A 71 6.78 -3.02 0.16
N ALA A 72 6.77 -2.85 1.48
CA ALA A 72 6.97 -1.55 2.12
C ALA A 72 8.36 -0.96 1.80
N ALA A 73 9.41 -1.78 1.81
CA ALA A 73 10.76 -1.36 1.46
C ALA A 73 10.87 -0.93 -0.01
N LEU A 74 10.22 -1.63 -0.94
CA LEU A 74 10.18 -1.28 -2.35
C LEU A 74 9.45 0.05 -2.58
N GLU A 75 8.29 0.24 -1.96
CA GLU A 75 7.53 1.49 -2.06
C GLU A 75 8.33 2.67 -1.49
N LEU A 76 8.91 2.52 -0.29
CA LEU A 76 9.76 3.54 0.32
C LEU A 76 11.02 3.81 -0.52
N GLY A 77 11.62 2.77 -1.10
CA GLY A 77 12.76 2.89 -2.01
C GLY A 77 12.42 3.72 -3.24
N LEU A 78 11.30 3.44 -3.91
CA LEU A 78 10.81 4.21 -5.04
C LEU A 78 10.42 5.65 -4.66
N ALA A 79 9.80 5.84 -3.50
CA ALA A 79 9.50 7.16 -2.98
C ALA A 79 10.77 7.96 -2.69
N TRP A 80 11.82 7.31 -2.19
CA TRP A 80 13.12 7.93 -1.94
C TRP A 80 13.83 8.34 -3.24
N THR A 81 13.78 7.51 -4.29
CA THR A 81 14.35 7.86 -5.60
C THR A 81 13.59 9.04 -6.24
N HIS A 82 12.28 9.14 -6.02
CA HIS A 82 11.42 10.21 -6.54
C HIS A 82 11.19 11.37 -5.54
N ARG A 83 11.93 11.43 -4.43
CA ARG A 83 11.70 12.39 -3.33
C ARG A 83 11.68 13.87 -3.74
N ALA A 84 12.36 14.20 -4.84
CA ALA A 84 12.34 15.55 -5.40
C ALA A 84 10.92 15.99 -5.81
N ALA A 85 10.09 15.05 -6.30
CA ALA A 85 8.70 15.29 -6.65
C ALA A 85 7.80 15.54 -5.43
N PHE A 86 8.18 15.05 -4.24
CA PHE A 86 7.43 15.26 -3.01
C PHE A 86 7.83 16.55 -2.26
N ARG A 87 8.85 17.29 -2.73
CA ARG A 87 9.27 18.54 -2.08
C ARG A 87 8.15 19.55 -1.89
N PRO A 88 7.24 19.80 -2.86
CA PRO A 88 6.16 20.77 -2.67
C PRO A 88 5.18 20.38 -1.56
N VAL A 89 4.88 19.09 -1.41
CA VAL A 89 3.93 18.59 -0.41
C VAL A 89 4.53 18.43 0.99
N LEU A 90 5.87 18.31 1.09
CA LEU A 90 6.59 18.25 2.36
C LEU A 90 7.06 19.62 2.87
N ARG A 91 6.88 20.68 2.09
CA ARG A 91 7.17 22.05 2.53
C ARG A 91 6.08 22.50 3.50
N ALA A 92 6.45 22.71 4.76
CA ALA A 92 5.59 23.41 5.71
C ALA A 92 5.28 24.80 5.14
N THR A 93 3.99 25.10 4.99
CA THR A 93 3.54 26.47 4.68
C THR A 93 3.53 27.20 6.01
N VAL A 94 4.55 28.02 6.26
CA VAL A 94 4.63 28.92 7.42
C VAL A 94 4.38 30.33 6.95
#